data_AF-C3YAR8-F1
#
_entry.id   AF-C3YAR8-F1
#
_cell.length_a   1.000
_cell.length_b   1.000
_cell.length_c   1.000
_cell.angle_alpha   90.00
_cell.angle_beta   90.00
_cell.angle_gamma   90.00
#
_symmetry.space_group_name_H-M   'P 1'
#
loop_
_entity.id
_entity.type
_entity.pdbx_description
1 polymer ?
#
loop_
_entity_poly.entity_id
_entity_poly.type
_entity_poly.pdbx_seq_one_letter_code
_entity_poly.pdbx_strand_id
1 'polypeptide(L)'
;MDTRKPQQYSQNRSFQHSEGVEALQNYARTNNSSPNVRYHVADAADPSTIKPEWRGAFSKVVSTFVLHWVKDKPTALNMLNSCLKPGGEIVFLCVSDKSKFHEVPLELSSLPKWSVYLKDAVPAVFPWPSCDITAEHRSSLLEACGFEVIACDIKKHQYSWKSKDQFKISLRSVLPHLSYIPEDKQEEFMDDLIKLAEERHWITGDEVPTIHESYLVIACDIKKYPHCYISRDQVRGVIRPTLPHLSYLPEDKQEEFVDELIKMAEKRHWITGEEAPTVHEVLGVHGYSRSKDMSFKTQPTAVSF
;
A
#
# COMPACT_ATOMS: atom_id res chain seq x y z
N MET A 1 -7.48 6.52 -28.45
CA MET A 1 -7.14 7.92 -28.12
C MET A 1 -5.93 8.31 -28.94
N ASP A 2 -5.96 9.50 -29.56
CA ASP A 2 -4.84 10.01 -30.35
C ASP A 2 -3.84 10.65 -29.39
N THR A 3 -2.71 9.99 -29.15
CA THR A 3 -1.69 10.39 -28.18
C THR A 3 -1.00 11.71 -28.51
N ARG A 4 -1.30 12.31 -29.68
CA ARG A 4 -0.70 13.53 -30.21
C ARG A 4 -1.47 14.82 -29.89
N LYS A 5 -2.58 14.76 -29.14
CA LYS A 5 -3.40 15.95 -28.82
C LYS A 5 -3.39 16.28 -27.31
N PRO A 6 -2.53 17.23 -26.88
CA PRO A 6 -2.35 17.60 -25.47
C PRO A 6 -3.65 18.01 -24.73
N GLN A 7 -4.62 18.58 -25.45
CA GLN A 7 -5.90 19.03 -24.87
C GLN A 7 -6.77 17.87 -24.34
N GLN A 8 -6.52 16.63 -24.77
CA GLN A 8 -7.21 15.45 -24.23
C GLN A 8 -6.67 15.05 -22.84
N TYR A 9 -5.47 15.51 -22.45
CA TYR A 9 -4.93 15.29 -21.11
C TYR A 9 -5.37 16.36 -20.11
N SER A 10 -5.66 17.60 -20.55
CA SER A 10 -6.05 18.70 -19.64
C SER A 10 -7.49 18.60 -19.14
N GLN A 11 -8.35 17.80 -19.81
CA GLN A 11 -9.69 17.46 -19.32
C GLN A 11 -9.71 16.27 -18.34
N ASN A 12 -8.53 15.70 -18.05
CA ASN A 12 -8.42 14.42 -17.35
C ASN A 12 -8.53 14.63 -15.82
N ARG A 13 -9.74 14.86 -15.30
CA ARG A 13 -10.08 14.71 -13.87
C ARG A 13 -10.03 13.23 -13.40
N SER A 14 -9.40 12.34 -14.17
CA SER A 14 -9.99 11.03 -14.48
C SER A 14 -9.35 9.82 -13.80
N PHE A 15 -8.18 9.97 -13.17
CA PHE A 15 -7.64 8.84 -12.40
C PHE A 15 -8.46 8.53 -11.15
N GLN A 16 -9.37 9.43 -10.75
CA GLN A 16 -10.26 9.28 -9.59
C GLN A 16 -11.75 9.25 -9.95
N HIS A 17 -12.12 9.46 -11.23
CA HIS A 17 -13.51 9.39 -11.69
C HIS A 17 -13.71 8.20 -12.62
N SER A 18 -14.86 7.51 -12.49
CA SER A 18 -15.22 6.28 -13.20
C SER A 18 -14.99 6.32 -14.72
N GLU A 19 -15.25 7.46 -15.37
CA GLU A 19 -15.14 7.63 -16.83
C GLU A 19 -13.71 7.42 -17.36
N GLY A 20 -12.67 7.82 -16.61
CA GLY A 20 -11.27 7.63 -17.00
C GLY A 20 -10.85 6.17 -16.95
N VAL A 21 -11.29 5.47 -15.91
CA VAL A 21 -11.00 4.06 -15.68
C VAL A 21 -11.68 3.19 -16.74
N GLU A 22 -12.93 3.51 -17.10
CA GLU A 22 -13.64 2.84 -18.18
C GLU A 22 -13.00 3.08 -19.56
N ALA A 23 -12.54 4.30 -19.84
CA ALA A 23 -11.84 4.62 -21.07
C ALA A 23 -10.51 3.85 -21.20
N LEU A 24 -9.72 3.77 -20.11
CA LEU A 24 -8.48 2.99 -20.07
C LEU A 24 -8.74 1.50 -20.25
N GLN A 25 -9.78 0.98 -19.59
CA GLN A 25 -10.22 -0.40 -19.75
C GLN A 25 -10.61 -0.71 -21.20
N ASN A 26 -11.41 0.15 -21.82
CA ASN A 26 -11.83 -0.03 -23.22
C ASN A 26 -10.63 0.01 -24.16
N TYR A 27 -9.70 0.96 -23.94
CA TYR A 27 -8.46 0.99 -24.70
C TYR A 27 -7.66 -0.31 -24.55
N ALA A 28 -7.52 -0.83 -23.32
CA ALA A 28 -6.78 -2.06 -23.05
C ALA A 28 -7.45 -3.27 -23.72
N ARG A 29 -8.78 -3.39 -23.65
CA ARG A 29 -9.55 -4.42 -24.35
C ARG A 29 -9.33 -4.37 -25.86
N THR A 30 -9.40 -3.17 -26.46
CA THR A 30 -9.28 -3.03 -27.91
C THR A 30 -7.87 -3.31 -28.41
N ASN A 31 -6.84 -2.91 -27.67
CA ASN A 31 -5.45 -2.95 -28.16
C ASN A 31 -4.63 -4.13 -27.65
N ASN A 32 -5.06 -4.80 -26.57
CA ASN A 32 -4.30 -5.87 -25.90
C ASN A 32 -5.15 -7.12 -25.62
N SER A 33 -6.20 -7.37 -26.42
CA SER A 33 -7.06 -8.53 -26.27
C SER A 33 -6.29 -9.86 -26.41
N SER A 34 -6.57 -10.80 -25.52
CA SER A 34 -6.04 -12.17 -25.56
C SER A 34 -7.03 -13.12 -24.89
N PRO A 35 -7.14 -14.39 -25.32
CA PRO A 35 -8.08 -15.36 -24.73
C PRO A 35 -7.91 -15.55 -23.21
N ASN A 36 -6.70 -15.31 -22.70
CA ASN A 36 -6.34 -15.50 -21.30
C ASN A 36 -6.30 -14.19 -20.48
N VAL A 37 -6.77 -13.08 -21.05
CA VAL A 37 -6.78 -11.77 -20.40
C VAL A 37 -8.21 -11.28 -20.24
N ARG A 38 -8.56 -10.85 -19.03
CA ARG A 38 -9.85 -10.25 -18.71
C ARG A 38 -9.63 -8.89 -18.09
N TYR A 39 -10.51 -7.95 -18.42
CA TYR A 39 -10.44 -6.58 -17.92
C TYR A 39 -11.66 -6.27 -17.07
N HIS A 40 -11.41 -5.84 -15.84
CA HIS A 40 -12.43 -5.48 -14.86
C HIS A 40 -12.13 -4.10 -14.27
N VAL A 41 -13.19 -3.37 -13.90
CA VAL A 41 -13.09 -2.15 -13.11
C VAL A 41 -13.34 -2.55 -11.67
N ALA A 42 -12.44 -2.14 -10.77
CA ALA A 42 -12.58 -2.27 -9.33
C ALA A 42 -11.76 -1.18 -8.65
N ASP A 43 -12.19 -0.77 -7.47
CA ASP A 43 -11.44 0.11 -6.58
C ASP A 43 -10.85 -0.75 -5.47
N ALA A 44 -9.53 -0.82 -5.41
CA ALA A 44 -8.85 -1.62 -4.38
C ALA A 44 -9.18 -1.14 -2.96
N ALA A 45 -9.51 0.14 -2.76
CA ALA A 45 -9.87 0.70 -1.46
C ALA A 45 -11.37 0.58 -1.13
N ASP A 46 -12.19 0.04 -2.03
CA ASP A 46 -13.63 -0.20 -1.80
C ASP A 46 -13.95 -1.71 -1.91
N PRO A 47 -14.15 -2.39 -0.76
CA PRO A 47 -14.49 -3.81 -0.72
C PRO A 47 -15.74 -4.18 -1.51
N SER A 48 -16.68 -3.26 -1.72
CA SER A 48 -17.91 -3.53 -2.48
C SER A 48 -17.66 -3.77 -3.97
N THR A 49 -16.50 -3.36 -4.48
CA THR A 49 -16.11 -3.52 -5.88
C THR A 49 -15.35 -4.82 -6.15
N ILE A 50 -14.89 -5.50 -5.10
CA ILE A 50 -14.19 -6.78 -5.21
C ILE A 50 -15.21 -7.89 -5.39
N LYS A 51 -15.04 -8.67 -6.47
CA LYS A 51 -15.96 -9.74 -6.78
C LYS A 51 -15.74 -10.96 -5.88
N PRO A 52 -16.80 -11.64 -5.40
CA PRO A 52 -16.66 -12.83 -4.56
C PRO A 52 -15.75 -13.89 -5.17
N GLU A 53 -15.81 -14.10 -6.49
CA GLU A 53 -15.00 -15.09 -7.20
C GLU A 53 -13.49 -14.75 -7.28
N TRP A 54 -13.09 -13.56 -6.86
CA TRP A 54 -11.68 -13.16 -6.81
C TRP A 54 -10.98 -13.55 -5.51
N ARG A 55 -11.74 -13.81 -4.45
CA ARG A 55 -11.19 -14.22 -3.16
C ARG A 55 -10.44 -15.54 -3.31
N GLY A 56 -9.16 -15.56 -2.93
CA GLY A 56 -8.31 -16.74 -3.06
C GLY A 56 -8.10 -17.22 -4.51
N ALA A 57 -8.29 -16.37 -5.52
CA ALA A 57 -8.28 -16.80 -6.92
C ALA A 57 -6.90 -16.65 -7.60
N PHE A 58 -6.07 -15.72 -7.13
CA PHE A 58 -4.84 -15.34 -7.82
C PHE A 58 -3.59 -15.89 -7.12
N SER A 59 -2.61 -16.37 -7.88
CA SER A 59 -1.29 -16.74 -7.34
C SER A 59 -0.35 -15.54 -7.26
N LYS A 60 -0.60 -14.48 -8.05
CA LYS A 60 0.23 -13.29 -8.13
C LYS A 60 -0.63 -12.05 -8.29
N VAL A 61 -0.26 -10.97 -7.60
CA VAL A 61 -0.78 -9.62 -7.82
C VAL A 61 0.38 -8.73 -8.25
N VAL A 62 0.18 -7.94 -9.30
CA VAL A 62 1.16 -6.96 -9.78
C VAL A 62 0.51 -5.58 -9.80
N SER A 63 1.11 -4.62 -9.10
CA SER A 63 0.63 -3.24 -9.04
C SER A 63 1.74 -2.26 -9.40
N THR A 64 1.69 -1.65 -10.57
CA THR A 64 2.70 -0.69 -11.03
C THR A 64 2.15 0.72 -11.03
N PHE A 65 2.76 1.60 -10.23
CA PHE A 65 2.42 3.03 -10.17
C PHE A 65 0.96 3.33 -9.78
N VAL A 66 0.36 2.51 -8.90
CA VAL A 66 -1.04 2.69 -8.45
C VAL A 66 -1.14 3.13 -6.99
N LEU A 67 -0.46 2.45 -6.06
CA LEU A 67 -0.71 2.60 -4.61
C LEU A 67 -0.42 4.00 -4.04
N HIS A 68 0.30 4.87 -4.77
CA HIS A 68 0.50 6.26 -4.38
C HIS A 68 -0.71 7.15 -4.68
N TRP A 69 -1.71 6.67 -5.39
CA TRP A 69 -3.01 7.34 -5.56
C TRP A 69 -4.02 6.92 -4.48
N VAL A 70 -3.71 5.87 -3.71
CA VAL A 70 -4.61 5.30 -2.71
C VAL A 70 -4.35 5.94 -1.35
N LYS A 71 -5.36 6.63 -0.80
CA LYS A 71 -5.30 7.20 0.55
C LYS A 71 -5.29 6.12 1.62
N ASP A 72 -6.31 5.24 1.59
CA ASP A 72 -6.46 4.13 2.53
C ASP A 72 -5.70 2.89 2.04
N LYS A 73 -4.38 2.92 2.19
CA LYS A 73 -3.49 1.82 1.83
C LYS A 73 -3.79 0.54 2.62
N PRO A 74 -4.05 0.56 3.95
CA PRO A 74 -4.41 -0.64 4.69
C PRO A 74 -5.61 -1.38 4.08
N THR A 75 -6.71 -0.67 3.77
CA THR A 75 -7.88 -1.29 3.14
C THR A 75 -7.52 -1.90 1.79
N ALA A 76 -6.79 -1.16 0.94
CA ALA A 76 -6.37 -1.68 -0.36
C ALA A 76 -5.46 -2.90 -0.28
N LEU A 77 -4.47 -2.89 0.62
CA LEU A 77 -3.56 -4.01 0.82
C LEU A 77 -4.29 -5.25 1.35
N ASN A 78 -5.24 -5.08 2.28
CA ASN A 78 -6.06 -6.17 2.78
C ASN A 78 -6.96 -6.76 1.68
N MET A 79 -7.50 -5.92 0.78
CA MET A 79 -8.27 -6.38 -0.37
C MET A 79 -7.41 -7.18 -1.34
N LEU A 80 -6.23 -6.67 -1.70
CA LEU A 80 -5.28 -7.39 -2.55
C LEU A 80 -4.83 -8.71 -1.93
N ASN A 81 -4.60 -8.73 -0.60
CA ASN A 81 -4.30 -9.95 0.16
C ASN A 81 -5.45 -10.96 0.04
N SER A 82 -6.70 -10.54 0.25
CA SER A 82 -7.87 -11.43 0.18
C SER A 82 -8.07 -12.09 -1.19
N CYS A 83 -7.57 -11.47 -2.26
CA CYS A 83 -7.66 -11.99 -3.62
C CYS A 83 -6.61 -13.10 -3.89
N LEU A 84 -5.57 -13.19 -3.07
CA LEU A 84 -4.49 -14.13 -3.27
C LEU A 84 -4.79 -15.49 -2.64
N LYS A 85 -4.31 -16.54 -3.32
CA LYS A 85 -4.24 -17.90 -2.79
C LYS A 85 -3.28 -17.97 -1.60
N PRO A 86 -3.41 -18.99 -0.74
CA PRO A 86 -2.36 -19.33 0.21
C PRO A 86 -1.00 -19.47 -0.50
N GLY A 87 0.01 -18.72 -0.03
CA GLY A 87 1.33 -18.68 -0.66
C GLY A 87 1.40 -17.91 -1.98
N GLY A 88 0.39 -17.09 -2.28
CA GLY A 88 0.46 -16.13 -3.39
C GLY A 88 1.46 -14.99 -3.10
N GLU A 89 1.82 -14.27 -4.16
CA GLU A 89 2.86 -13.23 -4.10
C GLU A 89 2.32 -11.88 -4.57
N ILE A 90 2.86 -10.79 -4.05
CA ILE A 90 2.59 -9.45 -4.55
C ILE A 90 3.88 -8.73 -4.92
N VAL A 91 3.90 -8.13 -6.10
CA VAL A 91 4.97 -7.24 -6.53
C VAL A 91 4.36 -5.90 -6.86
N PHE A 92 4.90 -4.83 -6.29
CA PHE A 92 4.44 -3.50 -6.61
C PHE A 92 5.53 -2.45 -6.69
N LEU A 93 5.27 -1.47 -7.55
CA LEU A 93 6.11 -0.30 -7.78
C LEU A 93 5.30 0.92 -7.37
N CYS A 94 5.84 1.73 -6.47
CA CYS A 94 5.13 2.87 -5.91
C CYS A 94 6.04 4.11 -5.81
N VAL A 95 5.43 5.28 -5.82
CA VAL A 95 6.13 6.54 -5.55
C VAL A 95 6.22 6.73 -4.04
N SER A 96 7.42 7.02 -3.53
CA SER A 96 7.63 7.36 -2.11
C SER A 96 7.58 8.87 -1.88
N ASP A 97 7.46 9.29 -0.62
CA ASP A 97 7.52 10.70 -0.21
C ASP A 97 8.88 11.37 -0.51
N LYS A 98 9.93 10.59 -0.79
CA LYS A 98 11.24 11.06 -1.28
C LYS A 98 11.25 11.39 -2.77
N SER A 99 10.16 11.14 -3.50
CA SER A 99 10.08 11.42 -4.92
C SER A 99 9.90 12.91 -5.18
N LYS A 100 10.71 13.46 -6.09
CA LYS A 100 10.61 14.86 -6.51
C LYS A 100 9.30 15.17 -7.24
N PHE A 101 8.66 14.18 -7.87
CA PHE A 101 7.32 14.33 -8.43
C PHE A 101 6.27 14.78 -7.41
N HIS A 102 6.46 14.46 -6.13
CA HIS A 102 5.58 14.90 -5.06
C HIS A 102 6.04 16.21 -4.41
N GLU A 103 7.34 16.42 -4.25
CA GLU A 103 7.88 17.62 -3.59
C GLU A 103 7.71 18.89 -4.43
N VAL A 104 8.04 18.86 -5.74
CA VAL A 104 8.01 20.04 -6.63
C VAL A 104 6.65 20.74 -6.60
N PRO A 105 5.53 20.02 -6.83
CA PRO A 105 4.25 20.68 -6.96
C PRO A 105 3.78 21.26 -5.63
N LEU A 106 4.13 20.64 -4.50
CA LEU A 106 3.86 21.16 -3.16
C LEU A 106 4.63 22.45 -2.89
N GLU A 107 5.92 22.49 -3.23
CA GLU A 107 6.73 23.71 -3.08
C GLU A 107 6.19 24.83 -3.96
N LEU A 108 5.89 24.53 -5.22
CA LEU A 108 5.31 25.50 -6.14
C LEU A 108 3.95 26.01 -5.67
N SER A 109 3.14 25.13 -5.07
CA SER A 109 1.84 25.48 -4.46
C SER A 109 1.98 26.43 -3.27
N SER A 110 3.14 26.45 -2.60
CA SER A 110 3.40 27.37 -1.49
C SER A 110 3.80 28.78 -1.94
N LEU A 111 4.14 28.96 -3.21
CA LEU A 111 4.52 30.28 -3.73
C LEU A 111 3.29 31.22 -3.80
N PRO A 112 3.42 32.50 -3.40
CA PRO A 112 2.30 33.45 -3.41
C PRO A 112 1.55 33.52 -4.75
N LYS A 113 2.28 33.38 -5.88
CA LYS A 113 1.73 33.40 -7.24
C LYS A 113 0.70 32.29 -7.49
N TRP A 114 0.96 31.08 -7.00
CA TRP A 114 0.17 29.88 -7.31
C TRP A 114 -0.74 29.44 -6.15
N SER A 115 -0.36 29.75 -4.91
CA SER A 115 -1.11 29.43 -3.69
C SER A 115 -2.57 29.92 -3.72
N VAL A 116 -2.85 31.05 -4.38
CA VAL A 116 -4.22 31.59 -4.53
C VAL A 116 -5.16 30.62 -5.27
N TYR A 117 -4.63 29.86 -6.24
CA TYR A 117 -5.40 28.87 -7.00
C TYR A 117 -5.44 27.51 -6.29
N LEU A 118 -4.41 27.22 -5.49
CA LEU A 118 -4.17 25.89 -4.92
C LEU A 118 -4.58 25.77 -3.44
N LYS A 119 -5.11 26.84 -2.84
CA LYS A 119 -5.58 26.87 -1.44
C LYS A 119 -6.62 25.78 -1.10
N ASP A 120 -7.47 25.43 -2.07
CA ASP A 120 -8.53 24.42 -1.93
C ASP A 120 -8.15 23.11 -2.63
N ALA A 121 -6.92 23.00 -3.13
CA ALA A 121 -6.47 21.81 -3.81
C ALA A 121 -6.32 20.67 -2.81
N VAL A 122 -7.09 19.60 -3.02
CA VAL A 122 -6.92 18.38 -2.23
C VAL A 122 -5.70 17.63 -2.76
N PRO A 123 -4.74 17.23 -1.90
CA PRO A 123 -3.66 16.34 -2.31
C PRO A 123 -4.27 15.04 -2.85
N ALA A 124 -4.15 14.84 -4.16
CA ALA A 124 -4.61 13.62 -4.83
C ALA A 124 -3.52 12.55 -4.90
N VAL A 125 -2.32 12.83 -4.38
CA VAL A 125 -1.21 11.89 -4.25
C VAL A 125 -0.98 11.61 -2.77
N PHE A 126 -0.86 10.33 -2.44
CA PHE A 126 -0.54 9.81 -1.12
C PHE A 126 0.70 8.91 -1.28
N PRO A 127 1.91 9.47 -1.36
CA PRO A 127 3.12 8.67 -1.56
C PRO A 127 3.30 7.63 -0.44
N TRP A 128 4.08 6.60 -0.73
CA TRP A 128 4.49 5.67 0.32
C TRP A 128 5.43 6.38 1.30
N PRO A 129 5.15 6.34 2.61
CA PRO A 129 6.01 6.99 3.60
C PRO A 129 7.36 6.28 3.65
N SER A 130 8.45 6.99 3.38
CA SER A 130 9.78 6.36 3.37
C SER A 130 10.23 5.92 4.77
N CYS A 131 9.64 6.47 5.82
CA CYS A 131 9.86 6.05 7.21
C CYS A 131 9.24 4.69 7.54
N ASP A 132 8.31 4.18 6.72
CA ASP A 132 7.77 2.83 6.87
C ASP A 132 8.79 1.75 6.48
N ILE A 133 9.81 2.10 5.70
CA ILE A 133 10.84 1.17 5.26
C ILE A 133 12.01 1.19 6.26
N THR A 134 12.23 0.07 6.95
CA THR A 134 13.32 -0.05 7.94
C THR A 134 14.68 -0.26 7.27
N ALA A 135 15.76 -0.17 8.05
CA ALA A 135 17.12 -0.42 7.55
C ALA A 135 17.32 -1.85 7.03
N GLU A 136 16.50 -2.79 7.50
CA GLU A 136 16.48 -4.20 7.08
C GLU A 136 15.58 -4.44 5.86
N HIS A 137 15.15 -3.39 5.16
CA HIS A 137 14.32 -3.48 3.95
C HIS A 137 12.96 -4.15 4.21
N ARG A 138 12.34 -3.81 5.34
CA ARG A 138 11.01 -4.27 5.76
C ARG A 138 10.01 -3.12 5.80
N SER A 139 8.73 -3.41 5.61
CA SER A 139 7.63 -2.44 5.69
C SER A 139 6.68 -2.83 6.81
N SER A 140 6.48 -1.93 7.77
CA SER A 140 5.58 -2.19 8.91
C SER A 140 4.11 -2.24 8.45
N LEU A 141 3.73 -1.39 7.49
CA LEU A 141 2.40 -1.37 6.90
C LEU A 141 2.07 -2.68 6.20
N LEU A 142 2.99 -3.22 5.40
CA LEU A 142 2.78 -4.49 4.70
C LEU A 142 2.63 -5.66 5.67
N GLU A 143 3.47 -5.69 6.71
CA GLU A 143 3.40 -6.74 7.73
C GLU A 143 2.11 -6.69 8.55
N ALA A 144 1.62 -5.48 8.87
CA ALA A 144 0.32 -5.29 9.51
C ALA A 144 -0.85 -5.76 8.62
N CYS A 145 -0.68 -5.72 7.30
CA CYS A 145 -1.63 -6.25 6.31
C CYS A 145 -1.41 -7.74 5.97
N GLY A 146 -0.63 -8.47 6.77
CA GLY A 146 -0.47 -9.92 6.64
C GLY A 146 0.55 -10.37 5.59
N PHE A 147 1.35 -9.47 5.04
CA PHE A 147 2.42 -9.82 4.09
C PHE A 147 3.73 -10.19 4.80
N GLU A 148 4.53 -11.04 4.14
CA GLU A 148 5.93 -11.28 4.44
C GLU A 148 6.78 -10.47 3.48
N VAL A 149 7.50 -9.48 4.01
CA VAL A 149 8.33 -8.64 3.16
C VAL A 149 9.61 -9.39 2.81
N ILE A 150 9.73 -9.84 1.55
CA ILE A 150 10.96 -10.48 1.04
C ILE A 150 12.01 -9.42 0.72
N ALA A 151 11.60 -8.36 0.02
CA ALA A 151 12.47 -7.29 -0.42
C ALA A 151 11.70 -5.98 -0.56
N CYS A 152 12.16 -4.92 0.10
CA CYS A 152 11.56 -3.60 0.00
C CYS A 152 12.64 -2.52 -0.09
N ASP A 153 12.79 -1.95 -1.29
CA ASP A 153 13.89 -1.04 -1.60
C ASP A 153 13.39 0.28 -2.19
N ILE A 154 13.90 1.39 -1.66
CA ILE A 154 13.81 2.67 -2.37
C ILE A 154 14.97 2.74 -3.36
N LYS A 155 14.67 2.56 -4.63
CA LYS A 155 15.64 2.63 -5.73
C LYS A 155 15.62 4.00 -6.38
N LYS A 156 16.80 4.57 -6.56
CA LYS A 156 16.99 5.77 -7.37
C LYS A 156 17.07 5.34 -8.83
N HIS A 157 16.20 5.89 -9.67
CA HIS A 157 16.25 5.75 -11.11
C HIS A 157 16.50 7.10 -11.76
N GLN A 158 17.30 7.08 -12.82
CA GLN A 158 17.55 8.25 -13.63
C GLN A 158 16.75 8.12 -14.93
N TYR A 159 15.93 9.13 -15.21
CA TYR A 159 15.13 9.20 -16.43
C TYR A 159 15.56 10.41 -17.25
N SER A 160 15.99 10.16 -18.48
CA SER A 160 16.30 11.22 -19.44
C SER A 160 15.17 11.36 -20.44
N TRP A 161 14.70 12.59 -20.63
CA TRP A 161 13.67 12.92 -21.61
C TRP A 161 14.29 13.47 -22.88
N LYS A 162 13.63 13.24 -24.02
CA LYS A 162 14.12 13.74 -25.31
C LYS A 162 14.19 15.26 -25.41
N SER A 163 13.32 15.96 -24.67
CA SER A 163 13.25 17.43 -24.63
C SER A 163 12.47 17.91 -23.40
N LYS A 164 12.58 19.21 -23.08
CA LYS A 164 11.74 19.87 -22.07
C LYS A 164 10.24 19.77 -22.37
N ASP A 165 9.85 19.84 -23.64
CA ASP A 165 8.45 19.70 -24.03
C ASP A 165 7.91 18.29 -23.75
N GLN A 166 8.70 17.26 -24.05
CA GLN A 166 8.34 15.87 -23.74
C GLN A 166 8.17 15.68 -22.22
N PHE A 167 9.05 16.29 -21.43
CA PHE A 167 8.97 16.25 -19.97
C PHE A 167 7.72 16.99 -19.45
N LYS A 168 7.45 18.21 -19.95
CA LYS A 168 6.22 18.95 -19.62
C LYS A 168 4.95 18.15 -19.95
N ILE A 169 4.91 17.47 -21.09
CA ILE A 169 3.78 16.59 -21.47
C ILE A 169 3.58 15.48 -20.43
N SER A 170 4.68 14.85 -19.99
CA SER A 170 4.61 13.81 -18.96
C SER A 170 4.07 14.37 -17.63
N LEU A 171 4.60 15.51 -17.18
CA LEU A 171 4.17 16.17 -15.95
C LEU A 171 2.67 16.53 -15.99
N ARG A 172 2.17 17.06 -17.11
CA ARG A 172 0.73 17.37 -17.25
C ARG A 172 -0.18 16.17 -17.00
N SER A 173 0.31 14.95 -17.27
CA SER A 173 -0.47 13.72 -17.09
C SER A 173 -0.53 13.26 -15.63
N VAL A 174 0.35 13.75 -14.76
CA VAL A 174 0.52 13.27 -13.37
C VAL A 174 0.35 14.39 -12.33
N LEU A 175 0.12 15.64 -12.75
CA LEU A 175 -0.06 16.80 -11.87
C LEU A 175 -1.55 17.15 -11.70
N PRO A 176 -2.23 16.63 -10.67
CA PRO A 176 -3.64 16.94 -10.42
C PRO A 176 -3.90 18.43 -10.15
N HIS A 177 -2.86 19.18 -9.74
CA HIS A 177 -2.93 20.61 -9.44
C HIS A 177 -3.34 21.47 -10.63
N LEU A 178 -3.04 21.04 -11.86
CA LEU A 178 -3.41 21.78 -13.07
C LEU A 178 -4.93 22.00 -13.18
N SER A 179 -5.74 21.09 -12.63
CA SER A 179 -7.20 21.21 -12.64
C SER A 179 -7.75 22.38 -11.81
N TYR A 180 -6.95 22.94 -10.90
CA TYR A 180 -7.29 24.09 -10.06
C TYR A 180 -6.79 25.42 -10.64
N ILE A 181 -5.97 25.37 -11.69
CA ILE A 181 -5.35 26.54 -12.31
C ILE A 181 -6.12 26.92 -13.57
N PRO A 182 -6.48 28.21 -13.78
CA PRO A 182 -7.11 28.68 -15.00
C PRO A 182 -6.35 28.24 -16.26
N GLU A 183 -7.06 27.82 -17.31
CA GLU A 183 -6.47 27.24 -18.51
C GLU A 183 -5.44 28.17 -19.18
N ASP A 184 -5.71 29.48 -19.19
CA ASP A 184 -4.82 30.52 -19.71
C ASP A 184 -3.53 30.70 -18.90
N LYS A 185 -3.47 30.14 -17.68
CA LYS A 185 -2.33 30.20 -16.77
C LYS A 185 -1.58 28.88 -16.62
N GLN A 186 -2.09 27.80 -17.20
CA GLN A 186 -1.47 26.48 -17.06
C GLN A 186 -0.09 26.40 -17.71
N GLU A 187 0.13 27.05 -18.85
CA GLU A 187 1.47 27.06 -19.47
C GLU A 187 2.49 27.82 -18.60
N GLU A 188 2.08 28.99 -18.09
CA GLU A 188 2.91 29.79 -17.18
C GLU A 188 3.26 29.02 -15.90
N PHE A 189 2.31 28.24 -15.36
CA PHE A 189 2.56 27.35 -14.23
C PHE A 189 3.58 26.26 -14.56
N MET A 190 3.47 25.65 -15.74
CA MET A 190 4.41 24.63 -16.19
C MET A 190 5.82 25.20 -16.40
N ASP A 191 5.93 26.43 -16.92
CA ASP A 191 7.22 27.12 -17.05
C ASP A 191 7.88 27.37 -15.69
N ASP A 192 7.12 27.90 -14.73
CA ASP A 192 7.61 28.13 -13.37
C ASP A 192 8.02 26.82 -12.68
N LEU A 193 7.28 25.72 -12.92
CA LEU A 193 7.60 24.40 -12.40
C LEU A 193 8.94 23.89 -12.94
N ILE A 194 9.14 23.97 -14.26
CA ILE A 194 10.40 23.55 -14.90
C ILE A 194 11.56 24.39 -14.36
N LYS A 195 11.39 25.71 -14.29
CA LYS A 195 12.41 26.62 -13.75
C LYS A 195 12.76 26.27 -12.30
N LEU A 196 11.77 26.05 -11.45
CA LEU A 196 12.00 25.64 -10.06
C LEU A 196 12.75 24.30 -10.00
N ALA A 197 12.41 23.35 -10.87
CA ALA A 197 13.11 22.07 -10.93
C ALA A 197 14.57 22.19 -11.38
N GLU A 198 14.91 23.16 -12.23
CA GLU A 198 16.29 23.50 -12.61
C GLU A 198 17.05 24.14 -11.43
N GLU A 199 16.46 25.14 -10.77
CA GLU A 199 17.04 25.85 -9.63
C GLU A 199 17.33 24.92 -8.44
N ARG A 200 16.51 23.88 -8.27
CA ARG A 200 16.68 22.85 -7.23
C ARG A 200 17.58 21.69 -7.68
N HIS A 201 18.15 21.76 -8.89
CA HIS A 201 18.97 20.71 -9.50
C HIS A 201 18.29 19.33 -9.56
N TRP A 202 16.96 19.32 -9.71
CA TRP A 202 16.18 18.08 -9.87
C TRP A 202 16.18 17.59 -11.31
N ILE A 203 16.23 18.54 -12.25
CA ILE A 203 16.58 18.26 -13.65
C ILE A 203 17.97 18.79 -13.95
N THR A 204 18.72 17.99 -14.71
CA THR A 204 20.04 18.32 -15.23
C THR A 204 20.02 18.23 -16.75
N GLY A 205 20.85 19.03 -17.42
CA GLY A 205 20.91 19.10 -18.88
C GLY A 205 20.01 20.18 -19.48
N ASP A 206 20.60 21.01 -20.34
CA ASP A 206 19.95 22.22 -20.87
C ASP A 206 18.91 21.91 -21.95
N GLU A 207 19.15 20.93 -22.80
CA GLU A 207 18.24 20.53 -23.91
C GLU A 207 17.49 19.20 -23.62
N VAL A 208 18.15 18.29 -22.90
CA VAL A 208 17.70 16.93 -22.59
C VAL A 208 17.56 16.81 -21.07
N PRO A 209 16.40 17.16 -20.49
CA PRO A 209 16.25 17.16 -19.05
C PRO A 209 16.34 15.72 -18.54
N THR A 210 17.26 15.53 -17.61
CA THR A 210 17.49 14.26 -16.92
C THR A 210 17.13 14.43 -15.46
N ILE A 211 16.12 13.68 -15.00
CA ILE A 211 15.65 13.71 -13.62
C ILE A 211 16.27 12.56 -12.86
N HIS A 212 16.67 12.83 -11.62
CA HIS A 212 16.97 11.80 -10.64
C HIS A 212 15.73 11.56 -9.77
N GLU A 213 15.06 10.44 -10.00
CA GLU A 213 13.81 10.09 -9.32
C GLU A 213 14.04 8.93 -8.36
N SER A 214 13.30 8.92 -7.25
CA SER A 214 13.34 7.83 -6.28
C SER A 214 12.01 7.10 -6.31
N TYR A 215 12.05 5.83 -6.67
CA TYR A 215 10.90 4.94 -6.69
C TYR A 215 11.05 3.90 -5.61
N LEU A 216 9.95 3.54 -4.98
CA LEU A 216 9.90 2.43 -4.06
C LEU A 216 9.54 1.17 -4.85
N VAL A 217 10.48 0.24 -4.93
CA VAL A 217 10.31 -1.09 -5.52
C VAL A 217 10.11 -2.08 -4.38
N ILE A 218 8.94 -2.70 -4.29
CA ILE A 218 8.62 -3.66 -3.24
C ILE A 218 8.23 -5.01 -3.87
N ALA A 219 8.90 -6.07 -3.43
CA ALA A 219 8.51 -7.45 -3.66
C ALA A 219 8.19 -8.13 -2.32
N CYS A 220 6.97 -8.63 -2.17
CA CYS A 220 6.53 -9.31 -0.96
C CYS A 220 5.95 -10.68 -1.29
N ASP A 221 6.20 -11.62 -0.40
CA ASP A 221 5.50 -12.90 -0.35
C ASP A 221 4.34 -12.72 0.63
N ILE A 222 3.29 -13.52 0.52
CA ILE A 222 2.37 -13.67 1.64
C ILE A 222 3.08 -14.52 2.70
N LYS A 223 2.98 -14.12 3.98
CA LYS A 223 3.43 -14.98 5.08
C LYS A 223 2.83 -16.35 4.90
N LYS A 224 3.69 -17.35 4.70
CA LYS A 224 3.28 -18.74 4.65
C LYS A 224 2.91 -19.19 6.06
N TYR A 225 1.79 -18.70 6.57
CA TYR A 225 1.06 -19.47 7.57
C TYR A 225 0.21 -20.46 6.79
N PRO A 226 0.52 -21.77 6.79
CA PRO A 226 -0.47 -22.73 6.36
C PRO A 226 -1.70 -22.42 7.22
N HIS A 227 -2.79 -21.99 6.57
CA HIS A 227 -4.04 -21.70 7.25
C HIS A 227 -4.39 -22.93 8.08
N CYS A 228 -4.10 -22.91 9.39
CA CYS A 228 -4.48 -23.99 10.28
C CYS A 228 -5.95 -23.75 10.60
N TYR A 229 -6.80 -24.14 9.67
CA TYR A 229 -8.19 -24.45 9.97
C TYR A 229 -8.18 -25.67 10.86
N ILE A 230 -8.23 -25.43 12.17
CA ILE A 230 -8.28 -26.50 13.15
C ILE A 230 -9.77 -26.79 13.34
N SER A 231 -10.22 -28.00 13.00
CA SER A 231 -11.61 -28.39 13.24
C SER A 231 -11.93 -28.33 14.73
N ARG A 232 -13.21 -28.24 15.09
CA ARG A 232 -13.67 -28.28 16.50
C ARG A 232 -13.02 -29.43 17.29
N ASP A 233 -12.80 -30.56 16.63
CA ASP A 233 -12.20 -31.75 17.21
C ASP A 233 -10.66 -31.66 17.38
N GLN A 234 -9.99 -30.86 16.56
CA GLN A 234 -8.54 -30.69 16.58
C GLN A 234 -8.07 -29.57 17.54
N VAL A 235 -8.97 -28.63 17.92
CA VAL A 235 -8.63 -27.43 18.73
C VAL A 235 -8.03 -27.80 20.09
N ARG A 236 -8.55 -28.83 20.76
CA ARG A 236 -8.03 -29.31 22.05
C ARG A 236 -6.57 -29.76 21.96
N GLY A 237 -6.20 -30.41 20.87
CA GLY A 237 -4.83 -30.90 20.64
C GLY A 237 -3.81 -29.78 20.39
N VAL A 238 -4.26 -28.61 19.93
CA VAL A 238 -3.39 -27.46 19.61
C VAL A 238 -3.31 -26.46 20.75
N ILE A 239 -4.39 -26.23 21.49
CA ILE A 239 -4.42 -25.27 22.60
C ILE A 239 -3.54 -25.73 23.76
N ARG A 240 -3.63 -27.01 24.14
CA ARG A 240 -2.95 -27.52 25.34
C ARG A 240 -1.42 -27.37 25.29
N PRO A 241 -0.73 -27.64 24.17
CA PRO A 241 0.73 -27.42 24.07
C PRO A 241 1.15 -25.96 23.91
N THR A 242 0.25 -25.08 23.47
CA THR A 242 0.56 -23.67 23.14
C THR A 242 0.24 -22.68 24.26
N LEU A 243 -0.45 -23.13 25.33
CA LEU A 243 -0.73 -22.33 26.53
C LEU A 243 0.14 -22.77 27.71
N PRO A 244 1.40 -22.30 27.82
CA PRO A 244 2.28 -22.65 28.94
C PRO A 244 1.70 -22.22 30.30
N HIS A 245 0.81 -21.22 30.30
CA HIS A 245 0.11 -20.73 31.49
C HIS A 245 -0.99 -21.66 32.00
N LEU A 246 -1.40 -22.68 31.24
CA LEU A 246 -2.33 -23.71 31.73
C LEU A 246 -1.73 -24.47 32.92
N SER A 247 -0.40 -24.59 32.98
CA SER A 247 0.34 -25.18 34.10
C SER A 247 0.22 -24.40 35.41
N TYR A 248 -0.24 -23.14 35.38
CA TYR A 248 -0.51 -22.34 36.58
C TYR A 248 -1.89 -22.58 37.18
N LEU A 249 -2.76 -23.33 36.50
CA LEU A 249 -4.07 -23.74 37.01
C LEU A 249 -3.98 -25.14 37.64
N PRO A 250 -4.72 -25.40 38.74
CA PRO A 250 -4.91 -26.75 39.27
C PRO A 250 -5.39 -27.71 38.18
N GLU A 251 -4.87 -28.94 38.15
CA GLU A 251 -5.15 -29.92 37.08
C GLU A 251 -6.65 -30.17 36.90
N ASP A 252 -7.42 -30.19 37.99
CA ASP A 252 -8.88 -30.36 38.00
C ASP A 252 -9.65 -29.17 37.41
N LYS A 253 -8.98 -28.02 37.21
CA LYS A 253 -9.54 -26.78 36.64
C LYS A 253 -9.08 -26.47 35.23
N GLN A 254 -8.07 -27.17 34.72
CA GLN A 254 -7.52 -26.92 33.38
C GLN A 254 -8.54 -27.26 32.28
N GLU A 255 -9.29 -28.36 32.42
CA GLU A 255 -10.26 -28.77 31.41
C GLU A 255 -11.47 -27.82 31.34
N GLU A 256 -11.93 -27.34 32.50
CA GLU A 256 -13.00 -26.32 32.61
C GLU A 256 -12.58 -25.02 31.90
N PHE A 257 -11.34 -24.57 32.13
CA PHE A 257 -10.79 -23.38 31.47
C PHE A 257 -10.68 -23.55 29.95
N VAL A 258 -10.21 -24.71 29.47
CA VAL A 258 -10.12 -24.99 28.03
C VAL A 258 -11.51 -25.00 27.38
N ASP A 259 -12.51 -25.58 28.05
CA ASP A 259 -13.88 -25.59 27.56
C ASP A 259 -14.51 -24.19 27.51
N GLU A 260 -14.24 -23.33 28.50
CA GLU A 260 -14.66 -21.92 28.46
C GLU A 260 -13.97 -21.14 27.34
N LEU A 261 -12.67 -21.38 27.14
CA LEU A 261 -11.90 -20.76 26.06
C LEU A 261 -12.46 -21.16 24.68
N ILE A 262 -12.83 -22.43 24.50
CA ILE A 262 -13.48 -22.93 23.28
C ILE A 262 -14.87 -22.30 23.10
N LYS A 263 -15.69 -22.21 24.16
CA LYS A 263 -17.01 -21.54 24.08
C LYS A 263 -16.87 -20.07 23.73
N MET A 264 -15.89 -19.38 24.29
CA MET A 264 -15.58 -17.99 23.95
C MET A 264 -15.14 -17.89 22.49
N ALA A 265 -14.28 -18.81 22.03
CA ALA A 265 -13.81 -18.88 20.65
C ALA A 265 -14.97 -19.12 19.67
N GLU A 266 -15.91 -20.01 19.99
CA GLU A 266 -17.13 -20.25 19.19
C GLU A 266 -18.05 -19.02 19.16
N LYS A 267 -18.29 -18.39 20.31
CA LYS A 267 -19.08 -17.15 20.41
C LYS A 267 -18.48 -15.99 19.60
N ARG A 268 -17.16 -16.00 19.40
CA ARG A 268 -16.42 -15.00 18.62
C ARG A 268 -16.12 -15.45 17.19
N HIS A 269 -16.68 -16.59 16.75
CA HIS A 269 -16.49 -17.16 15.43
C HIS A 269 -15.03 -17.52 15.07
N TRP A 270 -14.22 -17.92 16.06
CA TRP A 270 -12.82 -18.33 15.89
C TRP A 270 -12.66 -19.82 15.53
N ILE A 271 -13.72 -20.62 15.69
CA ILE A 271 -13.74 -22.06 15.38
C ILE A 271 -14.84 -22.29 14.33
N THR A 272 -14.37 -22.52 13.10
CA THR A 272 -15.07 -22.81 11.83
C THR A 272 -16.19 -21.87 11.36
N GLY A 273 -15.83 -21.09 10.34
CA GLY A 273 -16.49 -20.80 9.06
C GLY A 273 -15.39 -20.31 8.10
N GLU A 274 -15.56 -20.37 6.77
CA GLU A 274 -14.54 -19.94 5.77
C GLU A 274 -14.08 -18.46 5.90
N GLU A 275 -14.64 -17.71 6.85
CA GLU A 275 -14.39 -16.29 7.11
C GLU A 275 -13.93 -15.98 8.56
N ALA A 276 -13.43 -16.97 9.31
CA ALA A 276 -12.99 -16.81 10.70
C ALA A 276 -11.54 -16.29 10.84
N PRO A 277 -11.25 -15.37 11.80
CA PRO A 277 -9.89 -14.93 12.09
C PRO A 277 -9.03 -16.02 12.74
N THR A 278 -7.73 -15.97 12.50
CA THR A 278 -6.72 -16.97 12.87
C THR A 278 -6.36 -16.96 14.36
N VAL A 279 -5.83 -18.07 14.88
CA VAL A 279 -5.29 -18.20 16.27
C VAL A 279 -4.30 -17.07 16.63
N HIS A 280 -3.62 -16.50 15.63
CA HIS A 280 -2.66 -15.41 15.84
C HIS A 280 -3.32 -14.04 16.09
N GLU A 281 -4.52 -13.82 15.54
CA GLU A 281 -5.37 -12.66 15.83
C GLU A 281 -6.06 -12.82 17.20
N VAL A 282 -6.32 -14.07 17.60
CA VAL A 282 -6.91 -14.45 18.88
C VAL A 282 -5.97 -14.24 20.07
N LEU A 283 -4.68 -14.57 19.92
CA LEU A 283 -3.71 -14.52 21.03
C LEU A 283 -3.10 -13.12 21.26
N GLY A 284 -3.51 -12.11 20.49
CA GLY A 284 -3.09 -10.73 20.74
C GLY A 284 -1.58 -10.53 20.76
N VAL A 285 -0.83 -11.21 19.89
CA VAL A 285 0.61 -10.96 19.70
C VAL A 285 0.79 -9.67 18.89
N HIS A 286 0.31 -8.56 19.46
CA HIS A 286 0.64 -7.19 19.11
C HIS A 286 1.04 -6.53 20.43
N GLY A 287 2.30 -6.70 20.85
CA GLY A 287 2.76 -6.06 22.07
C GLY A 287 4.00 -6.66 22.72
N TYR A 288 5.16 -6.64 22.05
CA TYR A 288 6.40 -6.37 22.77
C TYR A 288 6.56 -4.85 22.86
N SER A 289 5.71 -4.21 23.66
CA SER A 289 5.97 -2.86 24.17
C SER A 289 6.43 -3.03 25.61
N ARG A 290 7.71 -2.74 25.86
CA ARG A 290 8.20 -2.47 27.22
C ARG A 290 7.47 -1.23 27.74
N SER A 291 6.41 -1.39 28.52
CA SER A 291 6.07 -0.40 29.53
C SER A 291 6.67 -0.86 30.86
N LYS A 292 7.60 -0.03 31.36
CA LYS A 292 8.04 -0.05 32.76
C LYS A 292 6.86 0.35 33.64
N ASP A 293 6.96 -0.07 34.90
CA ASP A 293 6.14 0.35 36.05
C ASP A 293 4.86 -0.46 36.31
N MET A 294 5.05 -1.65 36.88
CA MET A 294 4.30 -2.01 38.08
C MET A 294 5.24 -2.71 39.05
N SER A 295 5.57 -2.01 40.13
CA SER A 295 6.45 -2.46 41.20
C SER A 295 5.78 -3.55 42.03
N PHE A 296 6.46 -4.70 42.19
CA PHE A 296 6.49 -5.42 43.46
C PHE A 296 7.93 -5.80 43.77
N LYS A 297 8.39 -5.29 44.93
CA LYS A 297 9.65 -5.65 45.62
C LYS A 297 9.68 -7.19 45.78
N THR A 298 10.79 -7.91 45.58
CA THR A 298 12.04 -7.86 46.36
C THR A 298 13.20 -8.55 45.61
N GLN A 299 14.39 -7.96 45.71
CA GLN A 299 15.75 -8.49 45.46
C GLN A 299 16.06 -9.83 46.17
N PRO A 300 17.30 -10.40 46.09
CA PRO A 300 18.26 -10.57 44.98
C PRO A 300 18.95 -11.97 44.98
N THR A 301 19.62 -12.35 43.89
CA THR A 301 20.93 -13.10 43.83
C THR A 301 21.29 -13.27 42.35
N ALA A 302 22.37 -12.66 41.81
CA ALA A 302 23.77 -13.12 41.80
C ALA A 302 23.88 -14.48 41.05
N VAL A 303 24.73 -14.77 40.05
CA VAL A 303 26.14 -14.42 39.72
C VAL A 303 26.42 -14.81 38.25
N SER A 304 27.46 -14.18 37.69
CA SER A 304 28.28 -14.43 36.46
C SER A 304 28.43 -15.89 35.99
N PHE A 305 28.72 -16.19 34.72
CA PHE A 305 29.77 -15.66 33.81
C PHE A 305 29.29 -15.37 32.39
#